data_AF-A0AAD9HTH5-F1
#
_entry.id   AF-A0AAD9HTH5-F1
#
_cell.length_a   1.000
_cell.length_b   1.000
_cell.length_c   1.000
_cell.angle_alpha   90.00
_cell.angle_beta   90.00
_cell.angle_gamma   90.00
#
_symmetry.space_group_name_H-M   'P 1'
#
loop_
_entity.id
_entity.type
_entity.pdbx_description
1 polymer ?
#
loop_
_entity_poly.entity_id
_entity_poly.type
_entity_poly.pdbx_seq_one_letter_code
_entity_poly.pdbx_strand_id
1 'polypeptide(L)'
;MPFLSGFSDNPLRTRSDLIQASLALLRPLLPYFSPAKGRIRVPVSSAAHFDDTAAQLEGFARPLWAVEAEIIAFALLAAPDRIYKPLSEKSKQNVTNWLRMLGGMEMSENNWRWFRVFGNLALSKVCGVPFDSVRDEINSDLELLDTFYRFDGWSADGPWQTSEQAQAEMQHGKTARRDAVGISRKADYYSGSFAIQFSQLLYSRFAADIDPERAETYRHERETLGPASRNTLTRKVSDMPGPLGSPGAVKGFLMRHLRWWAKNSEDIFYPDGTLNIGWLYPQAKYCKFAYSSAFAFSVPTGPLIQQMAPDNTPSLSRDYGET
;
A
#
# COMPACT_ATOMS: atom_id res chain seq x y z
N MET A 1 -26.60 -4.28 14.11
CA MET A 1 -25.50 -5.27 14.32
C MET A 1 -24.51 -5.10 13.15
N PRO A 2 -23.19 -5.25 13.37
CA PRO A 2 -22.59 -5.40 14.70
C PRO A 2 -21.27 -4.67 14.95
N PHE A 3 -21.29 -3.97 16.08
CA PHE A 3 -20.26 -4.02 17.11
C PHE A 3 -19.49 -5.37 17.12
N LEU A 4 -18.18 -5.32 16.87
CA LEU A 4 -17.26 -6.45 17.01
C LEU A 4 -16.55 -6.37 18.36
N SER A 5 -16.80 -7.35 19.25
CA SER A 5 -16.14 -7.43 20.56
C SER A 5 -14.63 -7.62 20.43
N GLY A 6 -13.85 -6.91 21.25
CA GLY A 6 -12.40 -6.86 21.20
C GLY A 6 -11.85 -5.80 20.24
N PHE A 7 -12.68 -5.24 19.35
CA PHE A 7 -12.33 -4.08 18.52
C PHE A 7 -13.16 -2.85 18.89
N SER A 8 -14.49 -2.96 18.92
CA SER A 8 -15.41 -1.82 19.03
C SER A 8 -15.48 -1.24 20.45
N ASP A 9 -15.31 -2.11 21.45
CA ASP A 9 -15.15 -1.77 22.87
C ASP A 9 -13.67 -1.54 23.26
N ASN A 10 -12.74 -1.59 22.32
CA ASN A 10 -11.33 -1.56 22.62
C ASN A 10 -10.81 -0.12 22.84
N PRO A 11 -10.16 0.19 23.97
CA PRO A 11 -9.66 1.53 24.26
C PRO A 11 -8.42 1.92 23.42
N LEU A 12 -7.70 0.95 22.84
CA LEU A 12 -6.53 1.13 21.97
C LEU A 12 -5.48 2.08 22.60
N ARG A 13 -5.13 1.84 23.87
CA ARG A 13 -4.14 2.63 24.62
C ARG A 13 -2.81 1.89 24.75
N THR A 14 -2.86 0.58 24.89
CA THR A 14 -1.68 -0.27 25.14
C THR A 14 -1.32 -1.13 23.93
N ARG A 15 -0.14 -1.76 23.98
CA ARG A 15 0.24 -2.78 23.00
C ARG A 15 -0.71 -3.99 23.05
N SER A 16 -1.14 -4.39 24.25
CA SER A 16 -2.07 -5.51 24.43
C SER A 16 -3.42 -5.20 23.81
N ASP A 17 -3.90 -3.97 23.96
CA ASP A 17 -5.14 -3.48 23.33
C ASP A 17 -5.08 -3.63 21.81
N LEU A 18 -3.97 -3.21 21.18
CA LEU A 18 -3.77 -3.35 19.74
C LEU A 18 -3.74 -4.81 19.30
N ILE A 19 -3.07 -5.69 20.05
CA ILE A 19 -3.04 -7.13 19.74
C ILE A 19 -4.46 -7.71 19.80
N GLN A 20 -5.23 -7.36 20.82
CA GLN A 20 -6.61 -7.82 20.97
C GLN A 20 -7.49 -7.32 19.82
N ALA A 21 -7.38 -6.04 19.45
CA ALA A 21 -8.10 -5.46 18.32
C ALA A 21 -7.73 -6.15 17.00
N SER A 22 -6.45 -6.37 16.72
CA SER A 22 -6.02 -7.09 15.52
C SER A 22 -6.54 -8.52 15.49
N LEU A 23 -6.49 -9.25 16.61
CA LEU A 23 -7.05 -10.59 16.70
C LEU A 23 -8.56 -10.60 16.52
N ALA A 24 -9.28 -9.59 17.03
CA ALA A 24 -10.71 -9.44 16.82
C ALA A 24 -11.04 -9.28 15.32
N LEU A 25 -10.26 -8.50 14.57
CA LEU A 25 -10.45 -8.35 13.12
C LEU A 25 -10.12 -9.63 12.33
N LEU A 26 -9.13 -10.41 12.77
CA LEU A 26 -8.66 -11.58 12.03
C LEU A 26 -9.43 -12.87 12.34
N ARG A 27 -9.94 -13.04 13.56
CA ARG A 27 -10.66 -14.27 13.98
C ARG A 27 -11.91 -14.58 13.13
N PRO A 28 -12.74 -13.60 12.73
CA PRO A 28 -13.89 -13.83 11.84
C PRO A 28 -13.51 -14.48 10.51
N LEU A 29 -12.25 -14.36 10.08
CA LEU A 29 -11.77 -14.97 8.84
C LEU A 29 -11.50 -16.48 8.97
N LEU A 30 -11.30 -17.00 10.19
CA LEU A 30 -10.88 -18.38 10.42
C LEU A 30 -11.83 -19.44 9.83
N PRO A 31 -13.17 -19.32 9.94
CA PRO A 31 -14.11 -20.28 9.36
C PRO A 31 -14.07 -20.31 7.83
N TYR A 32 -13.54 -19.27 7.19
CA TYR A 32 -13.52 -19.10 5.74
C TYR A 32 -12.26 -19.67 5.07
N PHE A 33 -11.30 -20.17 5.86
CA PHE A 33 -10.17 -20.89 5.31
C PHE A 33 -10.61 -22.25 4.76
N SER A 34 -10.07 -22.60 3.59
CA SER A 34 -10.17 -23.97 3.07
C SER A 34 -9.55 -24.98 4.05
N PRO A 35 -9.91 -26.28 4.00
CA PRO A 35 -9.38 -27.29 4.92
C PRO A 35 -7.84 -27.35 4.98
N ALA A 36 -7.17 -27.14 3.83
CA ALA A 36 -5.71 -27.08 3.73
C ALA A 36 -5.11 -25.69 4.03
N LYS A 37 -5.96 -24.71 4.36
CA LYS A 37 -5.59 -23.31 4.66
C LYS A 37 -4.85 -22.59 3.53
N GLY A 38 -4.95 -23.04 2.27
CA GLY A 38 -4.31 -22.42 1.11
C GLY A 38 -5.19 -21.42 0.35
N ARG A 39 -6.40 -21.16 0.85
CA ARG A 39 -7.44 -20.30 0.25
C ARG A 39 -8.35 -19.77 1.34
N ILE A 40 -8.87 -18.57 1.16
CA ILE A 40 -9.89 -17.98 2.02
C ILE A 40 -11.11 -17.52 1.19
N ARG A 41 -12.30 -18.03 1.50
CA ARG A 41 -13.55 -17.66 0.82
C ARG A 41 -14.44 -16.86 1.73
N VAL A 42 -14.33 -15.54 1.67
CA VAL A 42 -15.25 -14.64 2.39
C VAL A 42 -16.62 -14.71 1.69
N PRO A 43 -17.73 -14.97 2.42
CA PRO A 43 -19.04 -15.26 1.82
C PRO A 43 -19.75 -14.02 1.28
N VAL A 44 -19.26 -12.83 1.61
CA VAL A 44 -19.78 -11.54 1.16
C VAL A 44 -19.12 -11.08 -0.15
N SER A 45 -19.66 -10.01 -0.74
CA SER A 45 -19.10 -9.40 -1.95
C SER A 45 -17.63 -9.02 -1.78
N SER A 46 -16.79 -9.44 -2.73
CA SER A 46 -15.43 -8.91 -2.88
C SER A 46 -15.41 -7.81 -3.95
N ALA A 47 -14.45 -6.90 -3.87
CA ALA A 47 -14.15 -5.94 -4.94
C ALA A 47 -13.08 -6.49 -5.90
N ALA A 48 -12.91 -7.82 -5.92
CA ALA A 48 -12.04 -8.47 -6.89
C ALA A 48 -12.66 -8.35 -8.29
N HIS A 49 -11.82 -8.02 -9.28
CA HIS A 49 -12.24 -7.93 -10.69
C HIS A 49 -11.94 -9.23 -11.47
N PHE A 50 -11.48 -10.27 -10.78
CA PHE A 50 -11.15 -11.60 -11.31
C PHE A 50 -12.06 -12.68 -10.71
N ASP A 51 -11.95 -13.93 -11.18
CA ASP A 51 -12.83 -15.02 -10.76
C ASP A 51 -12.69 -15.38 -9.26
N ASP A 52 -13.73 -16.02 -8.71
CA ASP A 52 -13.81 -16.34 -7.28
C ASP A 52 -12.69 -17.28 -6.82
N THR A 53 -12.17 -18.17 -7.69
CA THR A 53 -11.07 -19.07 -7.31
C THR A 53 -9.78 -18.30 -7.18
N ALA A 54 -9.47 -17.43 -8.16
CA ALA A 54 -8.35 -16.51 -8.07
C ALA A 54 -8.46 -15.59 -6.83
N ALA A 55 -9.66 -15.08 -6.54
CA ALA A 55 -9.88 -14.23 -5.36
C ALA A 55 -9.65 -14.95 -4.03
N GLN A 56 -10.07 -16.20 -3.93
CA GLN A 56 -9.82 -17.00 -2.73
C GLN A 56 -8.33 -17.30 -2.52
N LEU A 57 -7.60 -17.55 -3.61
CA LEU A 57 -6.15 -17.74 -3.57
C LEU A 57 -5.46 -16.43 -3.18
N GLU A 58 -5.78 -15.33 -3.85
CA GLU A 58 -5.22 -14.01 -3.60
C GLU A 58 -5.46 -13.54 -2.15
N GLY A 59 -6.63 -13.81 -1.57
CA GLY A 59 -6.92 -13.50 -0.16
C GLY A 59 -5.99 -14.22 0.82
N PHE A 60 -5.46 -15.38 0.45
CA PHE A 60 -4.44 -16.10 1.23
C PHE A 60 -3.01 -15.72 0.83
N ALA A 61 -2.78 -15.57 -0.48
CA ALA A 61 -1.46 -15.41 -1.06
C ALA A 61 -0.92 -13.98 -0.92
N ARG A 62 -1.76 -12.93 -1.02
CA ARG A 62 -1.29 -11.53 -0.89
C ARG A 62 -0.58 -11.23 0.43
N PRO A 63 -1.07 -11.69 1.61
CA PRO A 63 -0.33 -11.57 2.85
C PRO A 63 1.02 -12.30 2.89
N LEU A 64 1.22 -13.30 2.02
CA LEU A 64 2.40 -14.18 1.99
C LEU A 64 3.35 -13.88 0.83
N TRP A 65 2.84 -13.26 -0.23
CA TRP A 65 3.57 -12.80 -1.39
C TRP A 65 4.15 -11.41 -1.14
N ALA A 66 5.05 -10.99 -2.02
CA ALA A 66 5.91 -9.81 -1.87
C ALA A 66 5.23 -8.53 -1.38
N VAL A 67 3.91 -8.37 -1.53
CA VAL A 67 3.14 -7.18 -1.12
C VAL A 67 3.39 -6.80 0.35
N GLU A 68 3.34 -7.74 1.29
CA GLU A 68 3.60 -7.43 2.70
C GLU A 68 5.10 -7.27 3.01
N ALA A 69 5.99 -7.63 2.08
CA ALA A 69 7.42 -7.58 2.31
C ALA A 69 7.93 -6.16 2.51
N GLU A 70 7.37 -5.15 1.83
CA GLU A 70 7.78 -3.75 2.01
C GLU A 70 7.52 -3.26 3.43
N ILE A 71 6.31 -3.48 3.96
CA ILE A 71 5.96 -2.96 5.28
C ILE A 71 6.68 -3.73 6.40
N ILE A 72 6.89 -5.04 6.23
CA ILE A 72 7.71 -5.84 7.14
C ILE A 72 9.17 -5.39 7.06
N ALA A 73 9.72 -5.20 5.87
CA ALA A 73 11.07 -4.70 5.66
C ALA A 73 11.26 -3.31 6.27
N PHE A 74 10.30 -2.40 6.09
CA PHE A 74 10.30 -1.10 6.76
C PHE A 74 10.39 -1.26 8.28
N ALA A 75 9.56 -2.11 8.89
CA ALA A 75 9.59 -2.34 10.33
C ALA A 75 10.94 -2.91 10.81
N LEU A 76 11.52 -3.84 10.06
CA LEU A 76 12.83 -4.42 10.32
C LEU A 76 13.95 -3.37 10.22
N LEU A 77 13.95 -2.56 9.16
CA LEU A 77 14.94 -1.51 8.90
C LEU A 77 14.83 -0.34 9.87
N ALA A 78 13.61 0.07 10.23
CA ALA A 78 13.37 1.23 11.08
C ALA A 78 13.60 0.95 12.57
N ALA A 79 13.35 -0.28 13.03
CA ALA A 79 13.43 -0.65 14.44
C ALA A 79 13.98 -2.07 14.68
N PRO A 80 15.17 -2.41 14.15
CA PRO A 80 15.72 -3.77 14.22
C PRO A 80 15.86 -4.26 15.66
N ASP A 81 16.22 -3.37 16.59
CA ASP A 81 16.41 -3.69 18.02
C ASP A 81 15.13 -4.08 18.74
N ARG A 82 13.97 -3.61 18.25
CA ARG A 82 12.67 -3.84 18.85
C ARG A 82 11.91 -4.96 18.16
N ILE A 83 12.13 -5.14 16.86
CA ILE A 83 11.36 -6.07 16.02
C ILE A 83 12.15 -7.35 15.76
N TYR A 84 13.42 -7.26 15.35
CA TYR A 84 14.20 -8.41 14.91
C TYR A 84 15.10 -9.00 15.99
N LYS A 85 15.86 -8.17 16.72
CA LYS A 85 16.81 -8.64 17.75
C LYS A 85 16.15 -9.51 18.85
N PRO A 86 14.94 -9.21 19.35
CA PRO A 86 14.30 -10.02 20.40
C PRO A 86 13.76 -11.37 19.90
N LEU A 87 13.76 -11.63 18.59
CA LEU A 87 13.26 -12.88 18.04
C LEU A 87 14.18 -14.04 18.42
N SER A 88 13.59 -15.22 18.57
CA SER A 88 14.34 -16.47 18.66
C SER A 88 15.12 -16.73 17.38
N GLU A 89 16.20 -17.51 17.44
CA GLU A 89 16.99 -17.87 16.25
C GLU A 89 16.13 -18.56 15.18
N LYS A 90 15.17 -19.41 15.58
CA LYS A 90 14.21 -20.02 14.66
C LYS A 90 13.35 -18.96 13.96
N SER A 91 12.85 -17.97 14.70
CA SER A 91 12.05 -16.88 14.13
C SER A 91 12.86 -16.00 13.20
N LYS A 92 14.12 -15.69 13.55
CA LYS A 92 15.05 -14.97 12.66
C LYS A 92 15.26 -15.72 11.36
N GLN A 93 15.52 -17.04 11.43
CA GLN A 93 15.69 -17.87 10.25
C GLN A 93 14.43 -17.91 9.38
N ASN A 94 13.24 -17.99 9.99
CA ASN A 94 11.98 -17.97 9.25
C ASN A 94 11.78 -16.64 8.49
N VAL A 95 12.05 -15.51 9.14
CA VAL A 95 11.98 -14.18 8.50
C VAL A 95 12.98 -14.09 7.34
N THR A 96 14.23 -14.52 7.57
CA THR A 96 15.26 -14.54 6.54
C THR A 96 14.87 -15.42 5.35
N ASN A 97 14.35 -16.63 5.60
CA ASN A 97 13.93 -17.54 4.55
C ASN A 97 12.74 -16.99 3.76
N TRP A 98 11.77 -16.39 4.44
CA TRP A 98 10.60 -15.81 3.80
C TRP A 98 10.99 -14.62 2.90
N LEU A 99 11.82 -13.69 3.39
CA LEU A 99 12.31 -12.59 2.56
C LEU A 99 13.17 -13.07 1.39
N ARG A 100 13.94 -14.15 1.55
CA ARG A 100 14.73 -14.74 0.46
C ARG A 100 13.86 -15.28 -0.69
N MET A 101 12.60 -15.60 -0.44
CA MET A 101 11.68 -16.00 -1.51
C MET A 101 11.47 -14.88 -2.53
N LEU A 102 11.76 -13.62 -2.20
CA LEU A 102 11.72 -12.49 -3.14
C LEU A 102 12.72 -12.64 -4.28
N GLY A 103 13.85 -13.28 -3.99
CA GLY A 103 14.91 -13.51 -4.96
C GLY A 103 14.46 -14.38 -6.12
N GLY A 104 14.65 -13.90 -7.35
CA GLY A 104 14.35 -14.62 -8.58
C GLY A 104 12.86 -14.74 -8.92
N MET A 105 11.96 -14.12 -8.13
CA MET A 105 10.56 -14.06 -8.52
C MET A 105 10.35 -13.18 -9.76
N GLU A 106 9.48 -13.63 -10.65
CA GLU A 106 9.02 -12.82 -11.78
C GLU A 106 8.04 -11.76 -11.25
N MET A 107 8.54 -10.54 -11.10
CA MET A 107 7.77 -9.42 -10.59
C MET A 107 7.10 -8.67 -11.74
N SER A 108 5.95 -8.05 -11.47
CA SER A 108 5.32 -7.16 -12.45
C SER A 108 6.21 -5.94 -12.73
N GLU A 109 6.17 -5.44 -13.96
CA GLU A 109 6.83 -4.18 -14.36
C GLU A 109 6.01 -2.97 -13.90
N ASN A 110 6.01 -2.74 -12.59
CA ASN A 110 5.30 -1.65 -11.92
C ASN A 110 5.95 -1.37 -10.55
N ASN A 111 5.26 -0.60 -9.71
CA ASN A 111 5.70 -0.27 -8.35
C ASN A 111 6.00 -1.46 -7.41
N TRP A 112 5.59 -2.70 -7.75
CA TRP A 112 5.89 -3.88 -6.93
C TRP A 112 7.40 -4.14 -6.77
N ARG A 113 8.22 -3.56 -7.66
CA ARG A 113 9.68 -3.58 -7.56
C ARG A 113 10.17 -3.01 -6.23
N TRP A 114 9.49 -2.02 -5.66
CA TRP A 114 9.79 -1.50 -4.32
C TRP A 114 9.71 -2.57 -3.23
N PHE A 115 8.78 -3.51 -3.33
CA PHE A 115 8.63 -4.60 -2.37
C PHE A 115 9.89 -5.47 -2.28
N ARG A 116 10.45 -5.82 -3.45
CA ARG A 116 11.67 -6.62 -3.53
C ARG A 116 12.90 -5.82 -3.12
N VAL A 117 13.01 -4.56 -3.55
CA VAL A 117 14.08 -3.65 -3.11
C VAL A 117 14.15 -3.57 -1.59
N PHE A 118 13.04 -3.27 -0.91
CA PHE A 118 13.03 -3.17 0.56
C PHE A 118 13.25 -4.51 1.24
N GLY A 119 12.64 -5.59 0.73
CA GLY A 119 12.88 -6.93 1.25
C GLY A 119 14.36 -7.32 1.23
N ASN A 120 15.04 -7.06 0.11
CA ASN A 120 16.48 -7.31 -0.04
C ASN A 120 17.34 -6.39 0.82
N LEU A 121 16.96 -5.11 0.98
CA LEU A 121 17.62 -4.21 1.94
C LEU A 121 17.50 -4.73 3.37
N ALA A 122 16.31 -5.20 3.79
CA ALA A 122 16.11 -5.77 5.12
C ALA A 122 16.91 -7.07 5.32
N LEU A 123 16.95 -7.95 4.30
CA LEU A 123 17.80 -9.15 4.32
C LEU A 123 19.25 -8.79 4.61
N SER A 124 19.77 -7.78 3.92
CA SER A 124 21.18 -7.43 4.05
C SER A 124 21.48 -6.70 5.35
N LYS A 125 20.74 -5.63 5.64
CA LYS A 125 21.05 -4.72 6.75
C LYS A 125 20.60 -5.26 8.11
N VAL A 126 19.64 -6.18 8.15
CA VAL A 126 19.03 -6.65 9.41
C VAL A 126 19.21 -8.16 9.60
N CYS A 127 18.99 -8.96 8.55
CA CYS A 127 19.04 -10.42 8.65
C CYS A 127 20.46 -11.01 8.47
N GLY A 128 21.47 -10.18 8.21
CA GLY A 128 22.87 -10.60 8.11
C GLY A 128 23.23 -11.27 6.78
N VAL A 129 22.42 -11.10 5.74
CA VAL A 129 22.74 -11.61 4.39
C VAL A 129 23.76 -10.68 3.71
N PRO A 130 24.85 -11.19 3.11
CA PRO A 130 25.82 -10.34 2.43
C PRO A 130 25.17 -9.50 1.33
N PHE A 131 25.42 -8.18 1.29
CA PHE A 131 24.78 -7.29 0.31
C PHE A 131 25.06 -7.72 -1.14
N ASP A 132 26.27 -8.20 -1.44
CA ASP A 132 26.64 -8.70 -2.76
C ASP A 132 25.72 -9.80 -3.27
N SER A 133 25.09 -10.58 -2.39
CA SER A 133 24.16 -11.64 -2.81
C SER A 133 22.79 -11.14 -3.26
N VAL A 134 22.45 -9.87 -2.99
CA VAL A 134 21.18 -9.24 -3.37
C VAL A 134 21.35 -7.98 -4.23
N ARG A 135 22.60 -7.54 -4.43
CA ARG A 135 22.96 -6.28 -5.10
C ARG A 135 22.40 -6.20 -6.52
N ASP A 136 22.63 -7.22 -7.33
CA ASP A 136 22.26 -7.19 -8.75
C ASP A 136 20.74 -7.11 -8.93
N GLU A 137 19.98 -7.80 -8.07
CA GLU A 137 18.52 -7.77 -8.11
C GLU A 137 17.97 -6.41 -7.66
N ILE A 138 18.54 -5.82 -6.59
CA ILE A 138 18.22 -4.46 -6.16
C ILE A 138 18.49 -3.48 -7.31
N ASN A 139 19.66 -3.56 -7.94
CA ASN A 139 20.06 -2.65 -9.01
C ASN A 139 19.14 -2.78 -10.23
N SER A 140 18.83 -3.99 -10.67
CA SER A 140 17.93 -4.22 -11.80
C SER A 140 16.52 -3.67 -11.54
N ASP A 141 15.99 -3.83 -10.33
CA ASP A 141 14.69 -3.26 -9.97
C ASP A 141 14.72 -1.73 -9.91
N LEU A 142 15.81 -1.16 -9.38
CA LEU A 142 15.98 0.29 -9.29
C LEU A 142 16.17 0.94 -10.67
N GLU A 143 16.90 0.30 -11.58
CA GLU A 143 17.04 0.73 -12.98
C GLU A 143 15.67 0.81 -13.67
N LEU A 144 14.82 -0.21 -13.47
CA LEU A 144 13.46 -0.19 -13.98
C LEU A 144 12.63 0.92 -13.32
N LEU A 145 12.71 1.07 -12.00
CA LEU A 145 11.98 2.10 -11.25
C LEU A 145 12.37 3.52 -11.69
N ASP A 146 13.63 3.77 -12.04
CA ASP A 146 14.08 5.07 -12.53
C ASP A 146 13.41 5.44 -13.86
N THR A 147 13.06 4.47 -14.69
CA THR A 147 12.33 4.72 -15.94
C THR A 147 10.94 5.30 -15.70
N PHE A 148 10.42 5.22 -14.48
CA PHE A 148 9.10 5.74 -14.12
C PHE A 148 9.15 7.23 -13.77
N TYR A 149 10.34 7.82 -13.57
CA TYR A 149 10.49 9.25 -13.31
C TYR A 149 9.97 10.09 -14.49
N ARG A 150 9.23 11.16 -14.19
CA ARG A 150 8.60 12.02 -15.21
C ARG A 150 9.17 13.42 -15.19
N PHE A 151 8.80 14.22 -14.20
CA PHE A 151 9.18 15.62 -14.07
C PHE A 151 8.84 16.14 -12.68
N ASP A 152 9.53 17.18 -12.22
CA ASP A 152 9.24 17.86 -10.94
C ASP A 152 9.02 16.91 -9.76
N GLY A 153 9.85 15.85 -9.64
CA GLY A 153 9.74 14.89 -8.55
C GLY A 153 8.60 13.87 -8.67
N TRP A 154 7.84 13.92 -9.77
CA TRP A 154 6.76 12.98 -10.04
C TRP A 154 7.26 11.76 -10.79
N SER A 155 6.92 10.59 -10.23
CA SER A 155 7.12 9.29 -10.85
C SER A 155 5.76 8.62 -11.10
N ALA A 156 5.68 7.93 -12.22
CA ALA A 156 4.61 7.01 -12.56
C ALA A 156 4.69 5.75 -11.66
N ASP A 157 3.66 4.92 -11.69
CA ASP A 157 3.62 3.66 -10.94
C ASP A 157 3.91 2.43 -11.82
N GLY A 158 4.33 2.67 -13.06
CA GLY A 158 4.84 1.72 -14.04
C GLY A 158 5.32 2.41 -15.32
N PRO A 159 5.65 1.64 -16.38
CA PRO A 159 6.11 2.20 -17.65
C PRO A 159 5.16 3.24 -18.22
N TRP A 160 5.73 4.31 -18.77
CA TRP A 160 4.98 5.40 -19.39
C TRP A 160 5.03 5.31 -20.92
N GLN A 161 3.92 5.68 -21.56
CA GLN A 161 3.84 5.76 -23.02
C GLN A 161 4.80 6.79 -23.61
N THR A 162 5.39 6.44 -24.75
CA THR A 162 6.03 7.42 -25.64
C THR A 162 5.00 8.39 -26.24
N SER A 163 5.46 9.53 -26.73
CA SER A 163 4.60 10.53 -27.38
C SER A 163 3.89 9.96 -28.61
N GLU A 164 4.57 9.09 -29.36
CA GLU A 164 4.05 8.40 -30.54
C GLU A 164 2.96 7.40 -30.16
N GLN A 165 3.17 6.60 -29.11
CA GLN A 165 2.16 5.68 -28.58
C GLN A 165 0.92 6.42 -28.07
N ALA A 166 1.12 7.55 -27.39
CA ALA A 166 0.04 8.41 -26.91
C ALA A 166 -0.79 9.00 -28.06
N GLN A 167 -0.15 9.40 -29.17
CA GLN A 167 -0.84 9.89 -30.36
C GLN A 167 -1.59 8.76 -31.08
N ALA A 168 -0.98 7.58 -31.19
CA ALA A 168 -1.63 6.40 -31.74
C ALA A 168 -2.87 5.99 -30.92
N GLU A 169 -2.78 6.02 -29.57
CA GLU A 169 -3.93 5.77 -28.69
C GLU A 169 -5.06 6.76 -28.94
N MET A 170 -4.75 8.05 -29.09
CA MET A 170 -5.75 9.09 -29.34
C MET A 170 -6.45 8.92 -30.70
N GLN A 171 -5.74 8.38 -31.70
CA GLN A 171 -6.29 8.07 -33.03
C GLN A 171 -7.08 6.75 -33.05
N HIS A 172 -6.75 5.79 -32.18
CA HIS A 172 -7.51 4.56 -31.95
C HIS A 172 -8.79 4.84 -31.14
N GLY A 173 -9.85 5.29 -31.83
CA GLY A 173 -11.14 5.69 -31.24
C GLY A 173 -11.79 4.68 -30.27
N LYS A 174 -12.79 5.18 -29.52
CA LYS A 174 -13.46 4.60 -28.33
C LYS A 174 -14.01 3.15 -28.41
N THR A 175 -13.94 2.48 -29.55
CA THR A 175 -14.48 1.12 -29.78
C THR A 175 -13.40 0.05 -30.01
N ALA A 176 -12.12 0.42 -30.07
CA ALA A 176 -11.04 -0.54 -30.23
C ALA A 176 -10.68 -1.21 -28.89
N ARG A 177 -10.28 -2.49 -28.94
CA ARG A 177 -9.79 -3.18 -27.73
C ARG A 177 -8.51 -2.50 -27.24
N ARG A 178 -8.47 -2.19 -25.94
CA ARG A 178 -7.39 -1.45 -25.27
C ARG A 178 -6.05 -2.20 -25.25
N ASP A 179 -6.08 -3.51 -25.49
CA ASP A 179 -4.93 -4.41 -25.64
C ASP A 179 -4.12 -4.14 -26.93
N ALA A 180 -4.72 -3.52 -27.95
CA ALA A 180 -4.03 -3.17 -29.20
C ALA A 180 -3.09 -1.97 -29.08
N VAL A 181 -3.24 -1.17 -28.01
CA VAL A 181 -2.44 0.03 -27.73
C VAL A 181 -1.35 -0.31 -26.71
N GLY A 182 -0.38 -1.14 -27.12
CA GLY A 182 0.87 -1.45 -26.40
C GLY A 182 0.94 -1.15 -24.89
N ILE A 183 1.91 -0.32 -24.48
CA ILE A 183 2.06 0.14 -23.09
C ILE A 183 1.00 1.20 -22.82
N SER A 184 0.24 1.08 -21.73
CA SER A 184 -0.70 2.12 -21.26
C SER A 184 -0.01 3.12 -20.34
N ARG A 185 -0.55 4.34 -20.18
CA ARG A 185 -0.08 5.28 -19.13
C ARG A 185 -0.43 4.71 -17.77
N LYS A 186 0.54 4.10 -17.09
CA LYS A 186 0.37 3.62 -15.72
C LYS A 186 0.65 4.79 -14.77
N ALA A 187 -0.44 5.45 -14.37
CA ALA A 187 -0.48 6.40 -13.26
C ALA A 187 -1.71 6.09 -12.40
N ASP A 188 -1.71 4.92 -11.77
CA ASP A 188 -2.71 4.60 -10.77
C ASP A 188 -2.56 5.53 -9.54
N TYR A 189 -3.48 5.42 -8.59
CA TYR A 189 -3.51 6.26 -7.39
C TYR A 189 -2.19 6.28 -6.61
N TYR A 190 -1.30 5.29 -6.74
CA TYR A 190 0.03 5.30 -6.14
C TYR A 190 0.93 6.44 -6.65
N SER A 191 0.79 6.80 -7.93
CA SER A 191 1.45 7.98 -8.49
C SER A 191 0.89 9.24 -7.81
N GLY A 192 -0.44 9.39 -7.80
CA GLY A 192 -1.17 10.56 -7.28
C GLY A 192 -1.14 10.74 -5.76
N SER A 193 -1.01 9.66 -5.00
CA SER A 193 -1.04 9.64 -3.52
C SER A 193 0.35 9.75 -2.88
N PHE A 194 1.38 10.00 -3.69
CA PHE A 194 2.78 10.13 -3.26
C PHE A 194 3.43 8.85 -2.72
N ALA A 195 2.84 7.68 -2.96
CA ALA A 195 3.38 6.43 -2.45
C ALA A 195 4.77 6.12 -3.04
N ILE A 196 4.98 6.39 -4.34
CA ILE A 196 6.26 6.16 -5.01
C ILE A 196 7.36 7.06 -4.45
N GLN A 197 7.06 8.34 -4.25
CA GLN A 197 7.98 9.31 -3.66
C GLN A 197 8.29 8.95 -2.20
N PHE A 198 7.32 8.41 -1.47
CA PHE A 198 7.57 7.90 -0.13
C PHE A 198 8.56 6.74 -0.13
N SER A 199 8.41 5.77 -1.04
CA SER A 199 9.36 4.67 -1.19
C SER A 199 10.76 5.18 -1.59
N GLN A 200 10.88 6.14 -2.50
CA GLN A 200 12.17 6.79 -2.83
C GLN A 200 12.83 7.44 -1.60
N LEU A 201 12.06 8.10 -0.74
CA LEU A 201 12.56 8.69 0.51
C LEU A 201 12.97 7.64 1.54
N LEU A 202 12.19 6.56 1.69
CA LEU A 202 12.55 5.44 2.55
C LEU A 202 13.85 4.80 2.07
N TYR A 203 14.01 4.61 0.76
CA TYR A 203 15.25 4.11 0.16
C TYR A 203 16.42 5.03 0.50
N SER A 204 16.27 6.33 0.26
CA SER A 204 17.27 7.35 0.58
C SER A 204 17.67 7.36 2.05
N ARG A 205 16.78 6.92 2.95
CA ARG A 205 17.06 6.80 4.38
C ARG A 205 17.83 5.51 4.71
N PHE A 206 17.42 4.38 4.13
CA PHE A 206 17.95 3.07 4.52
C PHE A 206 19.16 2.62 3.71
N ALA A 207 19.36 3.18 2.51
CA ALA A 207 20.40 2.79 1.57
C ALA A 207 21.48 3.86 1.33
N ALA A 208 21.41 5.04 1.98
CA ALA A 208 22.39 6.12 1.74
C ALA A 208 23.86 5.75 2.00
N ASP A 209 24.13 4.73 2.81
CA ASP A 209 25.48 4.22 3.09
C ASP A 209 26.00 3.26 2.02
N ILE A 210 25.12 2.68 1.19
CA ILE A 210 25.46 1.69 0.16
C ILE A 210 25.20 2.19 -1.26
N ASP A 211 24.31 3.17 -1.43
CA ASP A 211 24.00 3.86 -2.68
C ASP A 211 23.77 5.37 -2.41
N PRO A 212 24.85 6.11 -2.09
CA PRO A 212 24.76 7.53 -1.73
C PRO A 212 24.31 8.43 -2.88
N GLU A 213 24.67 8.09 -4.13
CA GLU A 213 24.35 8.90 -5.31
C GLU A 213 22.86 8.88 -5.60
N ARG A 214 22.25 7.69 -5.70
CA ARG A 214 20.80 7.55 -5.90
C ARG A 214 20.00 8.11 -4.73
N ALA A 215 20.47 7.91 -3.50
CA ALA A 215 19.85 8.49 -2.32
C ALA A 215 19.83 10.04 -2.38
N GLU A 216 20.85 10.66 -2.96
CA GLU A 216 20.85 12.11 -3.16
C GLU A 216 19.92 12.52 -4.30
N THR A 217 19.91 11.79 -5.42
CA THR A 217 18.97 12.02 -6.53
C THR A 217 17.52 12.00 -6.05
N TYR A 218 17.11 10.96 -5.32
CA TYR A 218 15.76 10.86 -4.77
C TYR A 218 15.44 11.95 -3.73
N ARG A 219 16.42 12.39 -2.94
CA ARG A 219 16.24 13.57 -2.07
C ARG A 219 16.01 14.84 -2.88
N HIS A 220 16.77 15.03 -3.96
CA HIS A 220 16.66 16.18 -4.85
C HIS A 220 15.34 16.19 -5.63
N GLU A 221 14.93 15.06 -6.22
CA GLU A 221 13.62 14.91 -6.88
C GLU A 221 12.48 15.27 -5.93
N ARG A 222 12.57 14.88 -4.66
CA ARG A 222 11.60 15.29 -3.65
C ARG A 222 11.61 16.81 -3.40
N GLU A 223 12.74 17.49 -3.53
CA GLU A 223 12.81 18.95 -3.44
C GLU A 223 12.23 19.64 -4.67
N THR A 224 12.12 18.99 -5.82
CA THR A 224 11.53 19.57 -7.03
C THR A 224 10.01 19.43 -7.09
N LEU A 225 9.40 18.53 -6.29
CA LEU A 225 7.94 18.42 -6.10
C LEU A 225 7.27 19.79 -5.91
N GLY A 226 6.08 20.01 -6.48
CA GLY A 226 5.37 21.28 -6.35
C GLY A 226 5.10 21.69 -4.89
N PRO A 227 4.87 22.99 -4.59
CA PRO A 227 4.71 23.49 -3.21
C PRO A 227 3.62 22.77 -2.39
N ALA A 228 2.54 22.34 -3.04
CA ALA A 228 1.46 21.57 -2.41
C ALA A 228 1.88 20.14 -2.01
N SER A 229 2.85 19.56 -2.72
CA SER A 229 3.34 18.19 -2.55
C SER A 229 4.52 18.09 -1.56
N ARG A 230 5.36 19.13 -1.46
CA ARG A 230 6.51 19.19 -0.53
C ARG A 230 6.11 19.08 0.95
N ASN A 231 4.87 19.45 1.27
CA ASN A 231 4.36 19.49 2.64
C ASN A 231 3.96 18.12 3.21
N THR A 232 3.84 17.07 2.37
CA THR A 232 3.16 15.83 2.76
C THR A 232 4.12 14.73 3.22
N LEU A 233 5.37 14.70 2.72
CA LEU A 233 6.31 13.60 3.02
C LEU A 233 7.67 14.14 3.46
N THR A 234 7.75 14.28 4.79
CA THR A 234 8.96 14.16 5.62
C THR A 234 10.28 14.59 4.98
N ARG A 235 10.51 15.92 4.94
CA ARG A 235 11.85 16.47 5.19
C ARG A 235 12.35 15.83 6.50
N LYS A 236 13.65 15.81 6.77
CA LYS A 236 14.10 16.15 8.12
C LYS A 236 13.57 17.57 8.37
N VAL A 237 12.29 17.74 8.72
CA VAL A 237 11.76 19.05 9.06
C VAL A 237 12.25 19.20 10.50
N SER A 238 13.43 19.79 10.66
CA SER A 238 13.63 20.64 11.82
C SER A 238 12.39 21.54 11.86
N ASP A 239 11.59 21.42 12.91
CA ASP A 239 10.35 22.18 13.10
C ASP A 239 9.17 21.71 12.23
N MET A 240 8.93 20.39 12.15
CA MET A 240 7.64 19.84 11.69
C MET A 240 6.51 20.64 12.38
N PRO A 241 5.56 21.25 11.62
CA PRO A 241 4.56 22.10 12.23
C PRO A 241 3.76 21.28 13.24
N GLY A 242 3.56 21.85 14.42
CA GLY A 242 2.57 21.32 15.34
C GLY A 242 1.26 21.16 14.58
N PRO A 243 0.63 19.97 14.57
CA PRO A 243 0.79 18.89 15.55
C PRO A 243 1.60 17.67 15.07
N LEU A 244 2.30 17.69 13.93
CA LEU A 244 3.05 16.54 13.39
C LEU A 244 4.55 16.57 13.76
N GLY A 245 4.90 17.40 14.75
CA GLY A 245 6.25 17.68 15.26
C GLY A 245 7.09 16.50 15.76
N SER A 246 6.46 15.36 16.07
CA SER A 246 7.15 14.22 16.68
C SER A 246 6.52 12.87 16.28
N PRO A 247 7.30 11.77 16.30
CA PRO A 247 6.75 10.42 16.13
C PRO A 247 5.64 10.10 17.14
N GLY A 248 5.72 10.64 18.36
CA GLY A 248 4.68 10.52 19.37
C GLY A 248 3.37 11.17 18.95
N ALA A 249 3.44 12.34 18.30
CA ALA A 249 2.27 13.03 17.79
C ALA A 249 1.66 12.33 16.57
N VAL A 250 2.49 11.85 15.63
CA VAL A 250 2.04 11.01 14.49
C VAL A 250 1.33 9.75 15.00
N LYS A 251 1.96 9.02 15.94
CA LYS A 251 1.32 7.90 16.63
C LYS A 251 0.00 8.32 17.29
N GLY A 252 -0.05 9.49 17.91
CA GLY A 252 -1.26 10.05 18.50
C GLY A 252 -2.39 10.28 17.48
N PHE A 253 -2.09 10.74 16.26
CA PHE A 253 -3.07 10.83 15.18
C PHE A 253 -3.56 9.46 14.74
N LEU A 254 -2.65 8.53 14.43
CA LEU A 254 -3.01 7.16 14.02
C LEU A 254 -3.90 6.47 15.06
N MET A 255 -3.53 6.56 16.34
CA MET A 255 -4.31 5.97 17.43
C MET A 255 -5.66 6.66 17.63
N ARG A 256 -5.79 7.96 17.31
CA ARG A 256 -7.10 8.65 17.32
C ARG A 256 -8.00 8.13 16.21
N HIS A 257 -7.48 7.90 15.01
CA HIS A 257 -8.25 7.29 13.91
C HIS A 257 -8.76 5.90 14.30
N LEU A 258 -7.88 5.03 14.80
CA LEU A 258 -8.29 3.67 15.22
C LEU A 258 -9.33 3.70 16.33
N ARG A 259 -9.18 4.57 17.34
CA ARG A 259 -10.19 4.74 18.41
C ARG A 259 -11.50 5.31 17.89
N TRP A 260 -11.44 6.23 16.93
CA TRP A 260 -12.64 6.77 16.32
C TRP A 260 -13.35 5.68 15.52
N TRP A 261 -12.64 4.86 14.73
CA TRP A 261 -13.23 3.72 14.02
C TRP A 261 -13.84 2.70 14.98
N ALA A 262 -13.13 2.32 16.04
CA ALA A 262 -13.65 1.42 17.07
C ALA A 262 -14.97 1.94 17.67
N LYS A 263 -15.06 3.25 17.96
CA LYS A 263 -16.28 3.87 18.50
C LYS A 263 -17.40 4.07 17.48
N ASN A 264 -17.09 4.11 16.19
CA ASN A 264 -18.03 4.36 15.09
C ASN A 264 -18.07 3.16 14.13
N SER A 265 -18.09 1.94 14.69
CA SER A 265 -17.92 0.71 13.92
C SER A 265 -19.22 0.03 13.51
N GLU A 266 -20.37 0.69 13.69
CA GLU A 266 -21.70 0.11 13.47
C GLU A 266 -21.86 -0.43 12.04
N ASP A 267 -21.25 0.25 11.07
CA ASP A 267 -21.30 -0.09 9.65
C ASP A 267 -19.98 -0.67 9.13
N ILE A 268 -19.01 -1.01 10.00
CA ILE A 268 -17.67 -1.53 9.58
C ILE A 268 -17.68 -3.03 9.32
N PHE A 269 -18.60 -3.75 9.96
CA PHE A 269 -18.59 -5.20 9.96
C PHE A 269 -19.86 -5.76 9.33
N TYR A 270 -19.70 -6.85 8.58
CA TYR A 270 -20.82 -7.70 8.22
C TYR A 270 -21.36 -8.44 9.46
N PRO A 271 -22.57 -9.02 9.39
CA PRO A 271 -23.16 -9.76 10.51
C PRO A 271 -22.29 -10.91 11.05
N ASP A 272 -21.37 -11.44 10.24
CA ASP A 272 -20.42 -12.50 10.61
C ASP A 272 -19.13 -11.97 11.26
N GLY A 273 -19.01 -10.65 11.44
CA GLY A 273 -17.87 -9.97 12.04
C GLY A 273 -16.72 -9.68 11.05
N THR A 274 -16.84 -10.06 9.77
CA THR A 274 -15.82 -9.73 8.77
C THR A 274 -15.86 -8.25 8.41
N LEU A 275 -14.68 -7.68 8.15
CA LEU A 275 -14.54 -6.31 7.68
C LEU A 275 -15.16 -6.14 6.30
N ASN A 276 -15.93 -5.07 6.10
CA ASN A 276 -16.36 -4.69 4.77
C ASN A 276 -15.31 -3.83 4.04
N ILE A 277 -15.47 -3.73 2.72
CA ILE A 277 -14.53 -3.05 1.81
C ILE A 277 -14.56 -1.52 2.01
N GLY A 278 -15.67 -1.03 2.55
CA GLY A 278 -16.00 0.36 2.71
C GLY A 278 -15.56 1.01 4.02
N TRP A 279 -15.17 0.21 5.01
CA TRP A 279 -15.15 0.56 6.42
C TRP A 279 -16.47 1.24 6.83
N LEU A 280 -16.62 2.55 6.67
CA LEU A 280 -17.86 3.28 6.96
C LEU A 280 -18.83 3.36 5.78
N TYR A 281 -18.33 3.18 4.56
CA TYR A 281 -19.10 3.35 3.33
C TYR A 281 -19.02 2.06 2.54
N PRO A 282 -19.89 1.06 2.80
CA PRO A 282 -19.77 -0.32 2.27
C PRO A 282 -19.58 -0.41 0.74
N GLN A 283 -19.86 0.67 0.03
CA GLN A 283 -19.78 0.81 -1.42
C GLN A 283 -18.52 1.51 -1.95
N ALA A 284 -17.56 1.89 -1.09
CA ALA A 284 -16.29 2.50 -1.47
C ALA A 284 -15.12 1.50 -1.36
N LYS A 285 -14.19 1.53 -2.31
CA LYS A 285 -13.04 0.60 -2.35
C LYS A 285 -11.95 1.00 -1.35
N TYR A 286 -11.85 2.30 -1.07
CA TYR A 286 -10.96 2.87 -0.07
C TYR A 286 -11.70 3.95 0.71
N CYS A 287 -11.39 4.04 2.00
CA CYS A 287 -12.07 4.97 2.90
C CYS A 287 -11.45 6.37 2.89
N LYS A 288 -12.29 7.37 3.20
CA LYS A 288 -11.81 8.74 3.49
C LYS A 288 -10.69 8.67 4.53
N PHE A 289 -9.59 9.37 4.24
CA PHE A 289 -8.43 9.52 5.09
C PHE A 289 -7.47 8.31 5.21
N ALA A 290 -7.68 7.21 4.49
CA ALA A 290 -6.77 6.06 4.54
C ALA A 290 -5.32 6.42 4.10
N TYR A 291 -5.18 7.42 3.22
CA TYR A 291 -3.90 7.83 2.64
C TYR A 291 -3.52 9.29 2.93
N SER A 292 -4.49 10.15 3.29
CA SER A 292 -4.21 11.55 3.62
C SER A 292 -5.25 12.11 4.58
N SER A 293 -4.80 12.71 5.68
CA SER A 293 -5.66 13.47 6.60
C SER A 293 -6.04 14.85 6.05
N ALA A 294 -5.37 15.32 4.99
CA ALA A 294 -5.63 16.60 4.34
C ALA A 294 -6.54 16.47 3.12
N PHE A 295 -6.44 15.33 2.40
CA PHE A 295 -7.22 15.04 1.20
C PHE A 295 -7.97 13.73 1.39
N ALA A 296 -9.23 13.83 1.80
CA ALA A 296 -10.12 12.69 1.73
C ALA A 296 -10.26 12.31 0.25
N PHE A 297 -10.06 11.03 -0.07
CA PHE A 297 -10.48 10.48 -1.34
C PHE A 297 -11.14 9.12 -1.11
N SER A 298 -12.07 8.79 -1.99
CA SER A 298 -12.78 7.53 -2.00
C SER A 298 -12.78 7.04 -3.44
N VAL A 299 -12.54 5.75 -3.63
CA VAL A 299 -12.50 5.13 -4.97
C VAL A 299 -13.79 4.35 -5.18
N PRO A 300 -14.51 4.57 -6.30
CA PRO A 300 -15.69 3.79 -6.66
C PRO A 300 -15.42 2.28 -6.63
N THR A 301 -16.39 1.49 -6.17
CA THR A 301 -16.31 0.01 -6.25
C THR A 301 -16.90 -0.55 -7.53
N GLY A 302 -17.61 0.27 -8.30
CA GLY A 302 -18.30 -0.15 -9.51
C GLY A 302 -18.99 1.01 -10.24
N PRO A 303 -19.68 0.70 -11.35
CA PRO A 303 -20.28 1.70 -12.24
C PRO A 303 -21.69 2.14 -11.84
N LEU A 304 -22.34 1.49 -10.86
CA LEU A 304 -23.67 1.88 -10.40
C LEU A 304 -23.59 3.12 -9.51
N ILE A 305 -24.63 3.96 -9.50
CA ILE A 305 -24.65 5.20 -8.71
C ILE A 305 -24.39 4.96 -7.22
N GLN A 306 -24.89 3.84 -6.68
CA GLN A 306 -24.65 3.43 -5.29
C GLN A 306 -23.22 2.98 -5.03
N GLN A 307 -22.46 2.64 -6.07
CA GLN A 307 -21.05 2.20 -6.03
C GLN A 307 -20.07 3.32 -6.36
N MET A 308 -20.57 4.53 -6.66
CA MET A 308 -19.76 5.70 -6.94
C MET A 308 -19.28 6.39 -5.65
N ALA A 309 -18.21 7.18 -5.79
CA ALA A 309 -17.68 8.07 -4.75
C ALA A 309 -17.86 9.55 -5.17
N PRO A 310 -19.11 10.05 -5.26
CA PRO A 310 -19.43 11.33 -5.90
C PRO A 310 -18.91 12.55 -5.13
N ASP A 311 -18.55 12.36 -3.86
CA ASP A 311 -17.95 13.37 -3.01
C ASP A 311 -16.50 13.71 -3.35
N ASN A 312 -15.82 12.86 -4.13
CA ASN A 312 -14.42 13.06 -4.55
C ASN A 312 -14.21 12.84 -6.07
N THR A 313 -15.28 12.53 -6.81
CA THR A 313 -15.21 12.24 -8.25
C THR A 313 -16.22 13.12 -9.00
N PRO A 314 -15.79 13.93 -9.97
CA PRO A 314 -16.71 14.57 -10.91
C PRO A 314 -17.57 13.49 -11.58
N SER A 315 -18.85 13.50 -11.26
CA SER A 315 -19.81 12.50 -11.75
C SER A 315 -20.67 13.15 -12.82
N LEU A 316 -20.74 12.54 -14.00
CA LEU A 316 -21.59 13.00 -15.10
C LEU A 316 -22.70 11.97 -15.32
N SER A 317 -23.93 12.35 -15.06
CA SER A 317 -25.10 11.54 -15.42
C SER A 317 -25.54 11.85 -16.84
N ARG A 318 -26.01 10.83 -17.56
CA ARG A 318 -26.58 10.97 -18.91
C ARG A 318 -27.99 10.39 -18.88
N ASP A 319 -28.84 11.02 -18.09
CA ASP A 319 -30.17 10.57 -17.69
C ASP A 319 -31.32 11.27 -18.42
N TYR A 320 -31.05 12.18 -19.36
CA TYR A 320 -32.09 12.89 -20.15
C TYR A 320 -33.26 13.48 -19.33
N GLY A 321 -33.11 13.65 -18.01
CA GLY A 321 -34.14 14.22 -17.13
C GLY A 321 -35.09 13.23 -16.45
N GLU A 322 -34.83 11.91 -16.45
CA GLU A 322 -35.60 10.98 -15.63
C GLU A 322 -34.83 10.62 -14.35
N THR A 323 -35.18 11.32 -13.27
CA THR A 323 -34.92 10.90 -11.87
C THR A 323 -35.93 9.86 -11.42
#